data_AF-A0A6B1HZ78-F1
#
_entry.id   AF-A0A6B1HZ78-F1
#
_cell.length_a   1.000
_cell.length_b   1.000
_cell.length_c   1.000
_cell.angle_alpha   90.00
_cell.angle_beta   90.00
_cell.angle_gamma   90.00
#
_symmetry.space_group_name_H-M   'P 1'
#
loop_
_entity.id
_entity.type
_entity.pdbx_description
1 polymer ?
#
loop_
_entity_poly.entity_id
_entity_poly.type
_entity_poly.pdbx_seq_one_letter_code
_entity_poly.pdbx_strand_id
1 'polypeptide(L)'
;MMNEVLNPPAIIEEDIYKKIGREFPYRIYWSNEDECFIGYTQIAGGNCCHGDTPAEVRQQLEVIIELCLEIETSGAAMPRSH
;
A
#
# COMPACT_ATOMS: atom_id res chain seq x y z
N MET A 1 -26.87 24.16 -11.44
CA MET A 1 -26.68 23.79 -10.02
C MET A 1 -25.38 23.05 -9.90
N MET A 2 -24.59 23.43 -8.91
CA MET A 2 -23.21 23.01 -8.69
C MET A 2 -23.10 21.51 -8.46
N ASN A 3 -22.09 20.88 -9.06
CA ASN A 3 -21.03 20.19 -8.33
C ASN A 3 -19.94 19.80 -9.32
N GLU A 4 -18.88 20.60 -9.33
CA GLU A 4 -17.57 20.14 -9.74
C GLU A 4 -17.26 18.87 -8.96
N VAL A 5 -17.12 17.73 -9.65
CA VAL A 5 -16.57 16.52 -9.04
C VAL A 5 -15.07 16.81 -8.82
N LEU A 6 -14.79 17.53 -7.73
CA LEU A 6 -13.45 17.84 -7.25
C LEU A 6 -12.79 16.57 -6.75
N ASN A 7 -12.15 15.83 -7.66
CA ASN A 7 -10.74 15.46 -7.58
C ASN A 7 -10.45 14.37 -8.61
N PRO A 8 -9.45 14.53 -9.50
CA PRO A 8 -8.88 13.36 -10.18
C PRO A 8 -8.37 12.38 -9.11
N PRO A 9 -8.51 11.06 -9.30
CA PRO A 9 -8.12 10.10 -8.28
C PRO A 9 -6.65 10.36 -7.96
N ALA A 10 -6.35 10.68 -6.71
CA ALA A 10 -4.98 10.85 -6.26
C ALA A 10 -4.31 9.46 -6.30
N ILE A 11 -3.87 9.06 -7.50
CA ILE A 11 -2.84 8.06 -7.66
C ILE A 11 -1.56 8.80 -7.31
N ILE A 12 -1.08 8.61 -6.09
CA ILE A 12 0.24 9.08 -5.71
C ILE A 12 1.21 7.98 -6.15
N GLU A 13 1.75 8.15 -7.35
CA GLU A 13 2.81 7.32 -7.93
C GLU A 13 4.18 7.79 -7.40
N GLU A 14 4.44 7.57 -6.10
CA GLU A 14 5.79 7.69 -5.51
C GLU A 14 6.31 6.30 -5.14
N ASP A 15 6.57 5.51 -6.19
CA ASP A 15 6.40 4.05 -6.16
C ASP A 15 7.63 3.22 -5.80
N ILE A 16 8.58 3.73 -5.00
CA ILE A 16 9.81 2.97 -4.70
C ILE A 16 10.21 3.13 -3.23
N TYR A 17 9.92 2.12 -2.42
CA TYR A 17 10.52 1.94 -1.11
C TYR A 17 11.88 1.23 -1.23
N LYS A 18 12.92 1.71 -0.55
CA LYS A 18 14.26 1.10 -0.58
C LYS A 18 14.63 0.58 0.80
N LYS A 19 14.91 -0.71 0.90
CA LYS A 19 15.45 -1.34 2.12
C LYS A 19 16.43 -2.43 1.73
N ILE A 20 17.48 -2.65 2.52
CA ILE A 20 18.53 -3.66 2.27
C ILE A 20 19.14 -3.66 0.84
N GLY A 21 19.18 -2.50 0.18
CA GLY A 21 19.67 -2.38 -1.20
C GLY A 21 18.72 -2.94 -2.27
N ARG A 22 17.47 -3.25 -1.92
CA ARG A 22 16.40 -3.70 -2.82
C ARG A 22 15.29 -2.65 -2.90
N GLU A 23 14.61 -2.62 -4.04
CA GLU A 23 13.47 -1.75 -4.32
C GLU A 23 12.17 -2.53 -4.17
N PHE A 24 11.20 -1.96 -3.46
CA PHE A 24 9.89 -2.53 -3.19
C PHE A 24 8.82 -1.56 -3.69
N PRO A 25 8.21 -1.85 -4.85
CA PRO A 25 7.16 -1.01 -5.37
C PRO A 25 5.92 -1.07 -4.49
N TYR A 26 5.36 0.09 -4.19
CA TYR A 26 4.03 0.23 -3.60
C TYR A 26 3.27 1.31 -4.34
N ARG A 27 1.94 1.28 -4.25
CA ARG A 27 1.05 2.30 -4.82
C ARG A 27 0.00 2.70 -3.79
N ILE A 28 -0.42 3.95 -3.85
CA ILE A 28 -1.55 4.46 -3.07
C ILE A 28 -2.55 5.07 -4.05
N TYR A 29 -3.80 4.62 -3.98
CA TYR A 29 -4.86 5.12 -4.86
C TYR A 29 -6.17 5.26 -4.10
N TRP A 30 -7.02 6.18 -4.52
CA TRP A 30 -8.37 6.34 -3.98
C TRP A 30 -9.32 5.28 -4.54
N SER A 31 -10.07 4.59 -3.67
CA SER A 31 -11.19 3.72 -4.06
C SER A 31 -12.51 4.48 -3.91
N ASN A 32 -13.25 4.63 -5.02
CA ASN A 32 -14.61 5.19 -4.97
C ASN A 32 -15.61 4.21 -4.36
N GLU A 33 -15.33 2.91 -4.38
CA GLU A 33 -16.22 1.88 -3.81
C GLU A 33 -16.09 1.84 -2.29
N ASP A 34 -14.87 1.96 -1.78
CA ASP A 34 -14.57 1.88 -0.34
C ASP A 34 -14.48 3.26 0.34
N GLU A 35 -14.60 4.34 -0.44
CA GLU A 35 -14.47 5.74 0.01
C GLU A 35 -13.21 6.00 0.86
N CYS A 36 -12.09 5.36 0.51
CA CYS A 36 -10.81 5.50 1.21
C CYS A 36 -9.60 5.32 0.29
N PHE A 37 -8.41 5.64 0.79
CA PHE A 37 -7.15 5.33 0.11
C PHE A 37 -6.76 3.88 0.34
N ILE A 38 -6.35 3.19 -0.72
CA ILE A 38 -5.89 1.81 -0.70
C ILE A 38 -4.39 1.76 -0.96
N GLY A 39 -3.68 1.03 -0.10
CA GLY A 39 -2.27 0.68 -0.29
C GLY A 39 -2.14 -0.65 -0.99
N TYR A 40 -1.30 -0.68 -2.03
CA TYR A 40 -0.98 -1.87 -2.80
C TYR A 40 0.51 -2.12 -2.82
N THR A 41 0.95 -3.35 -2.60
CA THR A 41 2.33 -3.76 -2.89
C THR A 41 2.39 -5.23 -3.30
N GLN A 42 3.27 -5.54 -4.26
CA GLN A 42 3.43 -6.92 -4.74
C GLN A 42 3.98 -7.85 -3.65
N ILE A 43 4.80 -7.36 -2.74
CA ILE A 43 5.40 -8.18 -1.68
C ILE A 43 4.33 -8.72 -0.69
N ALA A 44 3.23 -8.00 -0.53
CA ALA A 44 2.10 -8.38 0.31
C ALA A 44 0.99 -9.12 -0.47
N GLY A 45 1.18 -9.39 -1.76
CA GLY A 45 0.19 -10.07 -2.59
C GLY A 45 -0.94 -9.19 -3.14
N GLY A 46 -0.81 -7.85 -3.06
CA GLY A 46 -1.76 -6.91 -3.67
C GLY A 46 -2.21 -5.80 -2.72
N ASN A 47 -3.52 -5.47 -2.75
CA ASN A 47 -4.13 -4.53 -1.81
C ASN A 47 -3.95 -5.06 -0.39
N CYS A 48 -3.31 -4.28 0.48
CA CYS A 48 -2.88 -4.77 1.79
C CYS A 48 -3.28 -3.87 2.97
N CYS A 49 -3.62 -2.60 2.72
CA CYS A 49 -4.04 -1.66 3.75
C CYS A 49 -4.94 -0.57 3.17
N HIS A 50 -5.58 0.18 4.06
CA HIS A 50 -6.41 1.32 3.71
C HIS A 50 -6.31 2.44 4.76
N GLY A 51 -6.76 3.66 4.41
CA GLY A 51 -6.76 4.81 5.31
C GLY A 51 -7.49 6.01 4.73
N ASP A 52 -7.77 6.99 5.57
CA ASP A 52 -8.49 8.21 5.17
C ASP A 52 -7.56 9.20 4.48
N THR A 53 -6.25 9.05 4.66
CA THR A 53 -5.22 9.85 4.02
C THR A 53 -4.10 9.02 3.39
N PRO A 54 -3.43 9.51 2.34
CA PRO A 54 -2.27 8.81 1.77
C PRO A 54 -1.12 8.63 2.75
N ALA A 55 -0.95 9.56 3.70
CA ALA A 55 0.13 9.50 4.69
C ALA A 55 -0.05 8.33 5.66
N GLU A 56 -1.28 8.07 6.09
CA GLU A 56 -1.61 6.91 6.93
C GLU A 56 -1.37 5.59 6.17
N VAL A 57 -1.81 5.52 4.92
CA VAL A 57 -1.59 4.35 4.06
C VAL A 57 -0.10 4.10 3.84
N ARG A 58 0.71 5.16 3.66
CA ARG A 58 2.17 5.05 3.53
C ARG A 58 2.81 4.46 4.77
N GLN A 59 2.47 4.96 5.96
CA GLN A 59 3.00 4.42 7.23
C GLN A 59 2.66 2.94 7.40
N GLN A 60 1.43 2.55 7.04
CA GLN A 60 1.02 1.15 7.07
C GLN A 60 1.79 0.31 6.04
N LEU A 61 1.99 0.82 4.82
CA LEU A 61 2.78 0.14 3.78
C LEU A 61 4.22 -0.10 4.21
N GLU A 62 4.86 0.86 4.86
CA GLU A 62 6.21 0.69 5.40
C GLU A 62 6.25 -0.49 6.37
N VAL A 63 5.36 -0.53 7.37
CA VAL A 63 5.28 -1.62 8.35
C VAL A 63 5.00 -2.97 7.69
N ILE A 64 4.09 -3.03 6.71
CA ILE A 64 3.76 -4.27 5.98
C ILE A 64 4.97 -4.78 5.20
N ILE A 65 5.68 -3.91 4.47
CA ILE A 65 6.87 -4.28 3.71
C ILE A 65 7.95 -4.80 4.66
N GLU A 66 8.16 -4.15 5.81
CA GLU A 66 9.11 -4.61 6.82
C GLU A 66 8.77 -6.01 7.34
N LEU A 67 7.51 -6.24 7.70
CA LEU A 67 7.04 -7.54 8.18
C LEU A 67 7.20 -8.63 7.11
N CYS A 68 6.85 -8.35 5.86
CA CYS A 68 7.04 -9.31 4.76
C CYS A 68 8.52 -9.67 4.58
N LEU A 69 9.43 -8.70 4.71
CA LEU A 69 10.87 -8.95 4.61
C LEU A 69 11.42 -9.76 5.80
N GLU A 70 10.92 -9.51 7.01
CA GLU A 70 11.28 -10.31 8.18
C GLU A 70 10.83 -11.77 8.01
N ILE A 71 9.64 -12.00 7.45
CA ILE A 71 9.14 -13.35 7.16
C ILE A 71 9.98 -14.04 6.08
N GLU A 72 10.28 -13.35 4.97
CA GLU A 72 11.16 -13.89 3.91
C GLU A 72 12.56 -14.26 4.46
N THR A 73 13.16 -13.40 5.28
CA THR A 73 14.53 -13.57 5.76
C THR A 73 14.65 -14.58 6.91
N SER A 74 13.62 -14.72 7.75
CA SER A 74 13.58 -15.72 8.81
C SER A 74 13.30 -17.14 8.29
N GLY A 75 12.90 -17.29 7.03
CA GLY A 75 12.49 -18.58 6.46
C GLY A 75 11.16 -19.09 7.01
N ALA A 76 10.42 -18.24 7.74
CA ALA A 76 9.07 -18.55 8.19
C ALA A 76 8.13 -18.51 6.98
N ALA A 77 7.28 -19.54 6.82
CA ALA A 77 6.26 -19.50 5.79
C ALA A 77 5.26 -18.37 6.12
N MET A 78 4.98 -17.49 5.15
CA MET A 78 3.83 -16.58 5.22
C MET A 78 2.60 -17.42 5.60
N PRO A 79 1.85 -17.05 6.66
CA PRO A 79 0.65 -17.77 7.03
C PRO A 79 -0.31 -17.71 5.85
N ARG A 80 -0.57 -18.87 5.22
CA ARG A 80 -1.58 -18.98 4.17
C ARG A 80 -2.93 -18.68 4.79
N SER A 81 -3.62 -17.64 4.32
CA SER A 81 -5.05 -17.51 4.53
C SER A 81 -5.74 -18.76 3.97
N HIS A 82 -6.48 -19.46 4.83
CA HIS A 82 -7.38 -20.55 4.45
C HIS A 82 -8.71 -19.98 3.96
#